data_AF-A0A7C5IWA8-F1
#
_entry.id   AF-A0A7C5IWA8-F1
#
_cell.length_a   1.000
_cell.length_b   1.000
_cell.length_c   1.000
_cell.angle_alpha   90.00
_cell.angle_beta   90.00
_cell.angle_gamma   90.00
#
_symmetry.space_group_name_H-M   'P 1'
#
loop_
_entity.id
_entity.type
_entity.pdbx_description
1 polymer ?
#
loop_
_entity_poly.entity_id
_entity_poly.type
_entity_poly.pdbx_seq_one_letter_code
_entity_poly.pdbx_strand_id
1 'polypeptide(L)'
;MLKPKTLTLFLSILLIVAVTCNVKAETGTRTYVYSFASLEVRIEYPFETYPNQSITINITTRALASLNVSYILLDLYTLHNLTREEILLHSISHISTPKLFSNNEWFNKTYKVFIPEYAINVLYGKLKLKWTLTGTVEKDTYERELTVIMSYLKSLELDRLRNENTMLKENLTNLNNKLTELNNTLTELRNNLTDIQHRYEGELSGTRSAIVVLAVVTVFFVATTAYLVLRRPKQVW
;
A
#
# COMPACT_ATOMS: atom_id res chain seq x y z
N MET A 1 3.21 17.26 -37.55
CA MET A 1 2.90 15.82 -37.72
C MET A 1 4.11 15.00 -37.27
N LEU A 2 4.11 14.49 -36.04
CA LEU A 2 5.15 13.56 -35.58
C LEU A 2 4.92 12.19 -36.24
N LYS A 3 5.97 11.56 -36.76
CA LYS A 3 5.91 10.26 -37.41
C LYS A 3 5.50 9.17 -36.40
N PRO A 4 4.65 8.19 -36.77
CA PRO A 4 4.09 7.20 -35.83
C PRO A 4 5.14 6.32 -35.14
N LYS A 5 6.36 6.22 -35.68
CA LYS A 5 7.46 5.43 -35.10
C LYS A 5 8.14 6.08 -33.88
N THR A 6 8.05 7.41 -33.72
CA THR A 6 8.65 8.09 -32.56
C THR A 6 7.73 8.10 -31.34
N LEU A 7 6.41 7.94 -31.54
CA LEU A 7 5.43 7.89 -30.46
C LEU A 7 5.53 6.58 -29.66
N THR A 8 5.77 5.45 -30.34
CA THR A 8 5.94 4.13 -29.70
C THR A 8 7.18 4.03 -28.83
N LEU A 9 8.26 4.75 -29.17
CA LEU A 9 9.50 4.75 -28.39
C LEU A 9 9.42 5.67 -27.17
N PHE A 10 8.61 6.73 -27.23
CA PHE A 10 8.34 7.59 -26.08
C PHE A 10 7.40 6.93 -25.06
N LEU A 11 6.42 6.14 -25.54
CA LEU A 11 5.47 5.44 -24.68
C LEU A 11 6.11 4.27 -23.91
N SER A 12 7.11 3.59 -24.50
CA SER A 12 7.85 2.52 -23.81
C SER A 12 8.81 3.05 -22.74
N ILE A 13 9.41 4.23 -22.94
CA ILE A 13 10.25 4.89 -21.92
C ILE A 13 9.40 5.37 -20.75
N LEU A 14 8.16 5.85 -20.99
CA LEU A 14 7.27 6.27 -19.91
C LEU A 14 6.79 5.08 -19.04
N LEU A 15 6.65 3.88 -19.62
CA LEU A 15 6.22 2.68 -18.90
C LEU A 15 7.30 2.12 -17.97
N ILE A 16 8.58 2.32 -18.28
CA ILE A 16 9.70 1.88 -17.43
C ILE A 16 9.84 2.77 -16.18
N VAL A 17 9.44 4.05 -16.25
CA VAL A 17 9.45 4.96 -15.08
C VAL A 17 8.34 4.62 -14.07
N ALA A 18 7.26 3.96 -14.50
CA ALA A 18 6.15 3.58 -13.62
C ALA A 18 6.43 2.33 -12.76
N VAL A 19 7.46 1.54 -13.05
CA VAL A 19 7.70 0.23 -12.40
C VAL A 19 8.77 0.28 -11.29
N THR A 20 9.38 1.44 -11.00
CA THR A 20 10.41 1.55 -9.95
C THR A 20 9.99 2.39 -8.73
N CYS A 21 8.70 2.54 -8.45
CA CYS A 21 8.24 2.88 -7.10
C CYS A 21 8.23 1.63 -6.20
N ASN A 22 9.37 0.95 -6.10
CA ASN A 22 9.67 0.18 -4.89
C ASN A 22 9.99 1.21 -3.81
N VAL A 23 8.94 1.74 -3.17
CA VAL A 23 9.04 2.46 -1.91
C VAL A 23 9.47 1.45 -0.87
N LYS A 24 10.76 1.12 -0.85
CA LYS A 24 11.41 0.76 0.41
C LYS A 24 11.27 2.01 1.25
N ALA A 25 10.36 1.99 2.22
CA ALA A 25 10.31 3.01 3.25
C ALA A 25 11.73 3.11 3.82
N GLU A 26 12.43 4.19 3.50
CA GLU A 26 13.72 4.45 4.11
C GLU A 26 13.45 4.54 5.60
N THR A 27 13.98 3.57 6.35
CA THR A 27 14.12 3.63 7.80
C THR A 27 15.13 4.73 8.14
N GLY A 28 14.74 5.98 7.88
CA GLY A 28 15.58 7.14 8.08
C GLY A 28 15.74 7.44 9.55
N THR A 29 16.97 7.67 9.99
CA THR A 29 17.22 8.27 11.31
C THR A 29 17.02 9.78 11.21
N ARG A 30 16.37 10.37 12.21
CA ARG A 30 16.24 11.82 12.37
C ARG A 30 17.11 12.29 13.52
N THR A 31 17.53 13.55 13.43
CA THR A 31 18.36 14.20 14.44
C THR A 31 17.69 15.49 14.87
N TYR A 32 17.43 15.62 16.16
CA TYR A 32 17.07 16.88 16.80
C TYR A 32 18.31 17.48 17.45
N VAL A 33 18.55 18.78 17.26
CA VAL A 33 19.68 19.49 17.85
C VAL A 33 19.15 20.69 18.62
N TYR A 34 19.49 20.75 19.90
CA TYR A 34 19.29 21.90 20.77
C TYR A 34 20.65 22.51 21.11
N SER A 35 20.79 23.83 21.01
CA SER A 35 22.01 24.54 21.38
C SER A 35 21.67 25.87 22.04
N PHE A 36 22.07 26.06 23.30
CA PHE A 36 21.83 27.29 24.06
C PHE A 36 22.80 27.40 25.23
N ALA A 37 23.27 28.62 25.54
CA ALA A 37 24.15 28.91 26.68
C ALA A 37 25.29 27.88 26.86
N SER A 38 26.02 27.64 25.76
CA SER A 38 27.16 26.72 25.67
C SER A 38 26.86 25.24 25.88
N LEU A 39 25.59 24.84 26.03
CA LEU A 39 25.17 23.44 26.05
C LEU A 39 24.56 23.07 24.69
N GLU A 40 25.07 22.03 24.06
CA GLU A 40 24.48 21.40 22.87
C GLU A 40 24.02 19.98 23.22
N VAL A 41 22.77 19.66 22.88
CA VAL A 41 22.19 18.32 23.02
C VAL A 41 21.66 17.87 21.67
N ARG A 42 22.17 16.74 21.19
CA ARG A 42 21.76 16.08 19.96
C ARG A 42 21.05 14.78 20.30
N ILE A 43 19.88 14.57 19.72
CA ILE A 43 19.08 13.35 19.91
C ILE A 43 18.84 12.74 18.53
N GLU A 44 19.33 11.52 18.33
CA GLU A 44 19.13 10.74 17.12
C GLU A 44 18.14 9.60 17.40
N TYR A 45 17.14 9.45 16.54
CA TYR A 45 16.02 8.52 16.73
C TYR A 45 15.45 8.06 15.37
N PRO A 46 14.76 6.91 15.30
CA PRO A 46 14.12 6.47 14.06
C PRO A 46 12.94 7.37 13.69
N PHE A 47 12.84 7.75 12.42
CA PHE A 47 11.75 8.56 11.89
C PHE A 47 10.39 7.88 12.03
N GLU A 48 10.35 6.57 11.77
CA GLU A 48 9.17 5.73 11.86
C GLU A 48 9.48 4.51 12.72
N THR A 49 8.52 4.08 13.52
CA THR A 49 8.63 2.85 14.29
C THR A 49 7.26 2.19 14.44
N TYR A 50 7.25 0.94 14.89
CA TYR A 50 6.03 0.20 15.15
C TYR A 50 5.85 0.06 16.66
N PRO A 51 4.59 0.07 17.14
CA PRO A 51 4.28 -0.39 18.48
C PRO A 51 4.79 -1.82 18.69
N ASN A 52 5.02 -2.19 19.96
CA ASN A 52 5.56 -3.50 20.35
C ASN A 52 6.98 -3.78 19.81
N GLN A 53 7.78 -2.74 19.55
CA GLN A 53 9.17 -2.85 19.12
C GLN A 53 10.11 -2.00 19.98
N SER A 54 11.37 -2.40 20.03
CA SER A 54 12.41 -1.59 20.66
C SER A 54 13.04 -0.64 19.67
N ILE A 55 13.07 0.65 19.99
CA ILE A 55 13.81 1.68 19.27
C ILE A 55 15.14 1.96 19.94
N THR A 56 16.09 2.45 19.13
CA THR A 56 17.38 2.92 19.62
C THR A 56 17.40 4.44 19.54
N ILE A 57 17.68 5.10 20.67
CA ILE A 57 17.82 6.55 20.77
C ILE A 57 19.25 6.84 21.21
N ASN A 58 19.97 7.63 20.43
CA ASN A 58 21.30 8.08 20.77
C ASN A 58 21.24 9.54 21.22
N ILE A 59 21.67 9.81 22.45
CA ILE A 59 21.73 11.16 22.99
C ILE A 59 23.20 11.53 23.14
N THR A 60 23.58 12.64 22.53
CA THR A 60 24.92 13.19 22.58
C THR A 60 24.86 14.60 23.15
N THR A 61 25.61 14.83 24.21
CA THR A 61 25.75 16.14 24.85
C THR A 61 27.15 16.66 24.59
N ARG A 62 27.25 17.95 24.27
CA ARG A 62 28.52 18.66 24.08
C ARG A 62 28.48 19.97 24.85
N ALA A 63 29.56 20.25 25.59
CA ALA A 63 29.74 21.55 26.23
C ALA A 63 30.69 22.41 25.39
N LEU A 64 30.30 23.63 25.04
CA LEU A 64 31.13 24.62 24.33
C LEU A 64 31.92 25.54 25.28
N ALA A 65 31.72 25.37 26.59
CA ALA A 65 32.43 26.03 27.67
C ALA A 65 32.45 25.08 28.88
N SER A 66 33.10 25.46 29.98
CA SER A 66 33.05 24.67 31.21
C SER A 66 31.66 24.78 31.85
N LEU A 67 30.95 23.67 31.98
CA LEU A 67 29.58 23.62 32.50
C LEU A 67 29.44 22.61 33.63
N ASN A 68 28.61 22.90 34.63
CA ASN A 68 28.11 21.89 35.55
C ASN A 68 26.68 21.52 35.16
N VAL A 69 26.51 20.37 34.50
CA VAL A 69 25.21 19.90 34.05
C VAL A 69 24.57 19.10 35.17
N SER A 70 23.50 19.62 35.75
CA SER A 70 22.79 18.98 36.86
C SER A 70 22.01 17.76 36.38
N TYR A 71 21.21 17.92 35.32
CA TYR A 71 20.51 16.81 34.68
C TYR A 71 20.17 17.08 33.22
N ILE A 72 20.03 15.98 32.48
CA ILE A 72 19.44 15.91 31.14
C ILE A 72 18.50 14.71 31.16
N LEU A 73 17.20 14.98 31.10
CA LEU A 73 16.14 13.97 31.11
C LEU A 73 15.36 14.05 29.81
N LEU A 74 15.03 12.90 29.22
CA LEU A 74 14.14 12.79 28.07
C LEU A 74 12.97 11.89 28.44
N ASP A 75 11.80 12.50 28.65
CA ASP A 75 10.56 11.78 28.88
C ASP A 75 9.91 11.49 27.53
N LEU A 76 9.71 10.21 27.24
CA LEU A 76 9.02 9.75 26.04
C LEU A 76 7.57 9.48 26.40
N TYR A 77 6.66 10.08 25.64
CA TYR A 77 5.23 9.97 25.88
C TYR A 77 4.45 9.90 24.57
N THR A 78 3.23 9.41 24.65
CA THR A 78 2.24 9.48 23.58
C THR A 78 1.00 10.20 24.09
N LEU A 79 0.08 10.56 23.20
CA LEU A 79 -1.18 11.18 23.57
C LEU A 79 -2.30 10.16 23.46
N HIS A 80 -3.14 10.09 24.49
CA HIS A 80 -4.34 9.28 24.43
C HIS A 80 -5.26 9.78 23.30
N ASN A 81 -5.80 8.88 22.47
CA ASN A 81 -6.54 9.26 21.26
C ASN A 81 -7.74 10.17 21.55
N LEU A 82 -8.48 9.84 22.61
CA LEU A 82 -9.74 10.51 22.96
C LEU A 82 -9.52 11.72 23.88
N THR A 83 -8.85 11.53 25.02
CA THR A 83 -8.66 12.56 26.05
C THR A 83 -7.53 13.54 25.76
N ARG A 84 -6.61 13.20 24.83
CA ARG A 84 -5.35 13.93 24.57
C ARG A 84 -4.43 14.06 25.79
N GLU A 85 -4.62 13.23 26.80
CA GLU A 85 -3.75 13.19 27.97
C GLU A 85 -2.40 12.57 27.61
N GLU A 86 -1.33 13.06 28.23
CA GLU A 86 0.01 12.53 28.07
C GLU A 86 0.13 11.18 28.81
N ILE A 87 0.48 10.13 28.07
CA ILE A 87 0.81 8.83 28.63
C ILE A 87 2.32 8.66 28.58
N LEU A 88 2.97 8.77 29.74
CA LEU A 88 4.40 8.53 29.86
C LEU A 88 4.71 7.06 29.53
N LEU A 89 5.60 6.85 28.57
CA LEU A 89 6.05 5.54 28.14
C LEU A 89 7.37 5.17 28.79
N HIS A 90 8.31 6.11 28.82
CA HIS A 90 9.66 5.86 29.32
C HIS A 90 10.32 7.18 29.74
N SER A 91 11.20 7.14 30.73
CA SER A 91 12.01 8.30 31.12
C SER A 91 13.50 7.94 31.04
N ILE A 92 14.21 8.63 30.16
CA ILE A 92 15.65 8.44 29.96
C ILE A 92 16.39 9.50 30.76
N SER A 93 17.14 9.05 31.77
CA SER A 93 18.08 9.92 32.47
C SER A 93 19.44 9.88 31.81
N HIS A 94 19.70 10.80 30.87
CA HIS A 94 21.00 10.87 30.20
C HIS A 94 22.11 11.32 31.16
N ILE A 95 21.80 12.30 32.01
CA ILE A 95 22.64 12.73 33.14
C ILE A 95 21.73 12.77 34.36
N SER A 96 21.91 11.84 35.30
CA SER A 96 21.17 11.76 36.57
C SER A 96 21.90 12.43 37.74
N THR A 97 23.23 12.40 37.69
CA THR A 97 24.10 12.99 38.72
C THR A 97 24.81 14.20 38.11
N PRO A 98 24.93 15.33 38.85
CA PRO A 98 25.63 16.49 38.37
C PRO A 98 27.01 16.11 37.82
N LYS A 99 27.27 16.50 36.58
CA LYS A 99 28.51 16.20 35.87
C LYS A 99 29.14 17.51 35.42
N LEU A 100 30.41 17.69 35.77
CA LEU A 100 31.23 18.77 35.25
C LEU A 100 31.71 18.39 33.85
N PHE A 101 31.49 19.27 32.89
CA PHE A 101 32.00 19.17 31.54
C PHE A 101 33.09 20.21 31.33
N SER A 102 34.19 19.77 30.73
CA SER A 102 35.24 20.67 30.22
C SER A 102 34.84 21.28 28.88
N ASN A 103 35.51 22.37 28.50
CA ASN A 103 35.30 22.97 27.18
C ASN A 103 35.52 21.93 26.07
N ASN A 104 34.53 21.81 25.18
CA ASN A 104 34.48 20.90 24.06
C ASN A 104 34.44 19.40 24.43
N GLU A 105 34.10 19.08 25.69
CA GLU A 105 33.88 17.69 26.12
C GLU A 105 32.56 17.16 25.55
N TRP A 106 32.60 15.91 25.10
CA TRP A 106 31.45 15.17 24.57
C TRP A 106 31.05 14.05 25.52
N PHE A 107 29.75 13.81 25.63
CA PHE A 107 29.21 12.65 26.32
C PHE A 107 28.08 12.06 25.49
N ASN A 108 28.27 10.83 25.03
CA ASN A 108 27.30 10.12 24.21
C ASN A 108 26.84 8.84 24.92
N LYS A 109 25.56 8.53 24.79
CA LYS A 109 25.01 7.27 25.29
C LYS A 109 23.81 6.86 24.47
N THR A 110 23.77 5.56 24.18
CA THR A 110 22.72 4.91 23.42
C THR A 110 21.74 4.22 24.35
N TYR A 111 20.46 4.40 24.10
CA TYR A 111 19.35 3.85 24.88
C TYR A 111 18.47 2.99 23.99
N LYS A 112 18.09 1.82 24.50
CA LYS A 112 17.08 0.97 23.88
C LYS A 112 15.78 1.15 24.65
N VAL A 113 14.74 1.60 23.95
CA VAL A 113 13.43 1.87 24.55
C VAL A 113 12.39 1.00 23.87
N PHE A 114 11.61 0.29 24.67
CA PHE A 114 10.48 -0.50 24.17
C PHE A 114 9.25 0.41 24.02
N ILE A 115 8.63 0.40 22.85
CA ILE A 115 7.39 1.10 22.57
C ILE A 115 6.23 0.13 22.80
N PRO A 116 5.32 0.38 23.75
CA PRO A 116 4.22 -0.52 24.04
C PRO A 116 3.18 -0.51 22.92
N GLU A 117 2.40 -1.59 22.83
CA GLU A 117 1.38 -1.80 21.79
C GLU A 117 0.28 -0.73 21.79
N TYR A 118 -0.09 -0.21 22.96
CA TYR A 118 -1.12 0.82 23.08
C TYR A 118 -0.66 2.21 22.60
N ALA A 119 0.64 2.40 22.32
CA ALA A 119 1.13 3.67 21.80
C ALA A 119 0.71 3.81 20.35
N ILE A 120 0.08 4.94 20.01
CA ILE A 120 -0.50 5.17 18.68
C ILE A 120 -0.06 6.52 18.12
N ASN A 121 -0.13 6.65 16.80
CA ASN A 121 0.08 7.87 16.02
C ASN A 121 1.50 8.45 16.09
N VAL A 122 1.90 9.00 17.22
CA VAL A 122 3.12 9.80 17.39
C VAL A 122 3.76 9.53 18.75
N LEU A 123 5.08 9.36 18.71
CA LEU A 123 5.95 9.36 19.88
C LEU A 123 6.51 10.77 20.07
N TYR A 124 6.26 11.36 21.24
CA TYR A 124 6.78 12.66 21.63
C TYR A 124 7.93 12.50 22.63
N GLY A 125 8.84 13.46 22.63
CA GLY A 125 9.92 13.57 23.60
C GLY A 125 9.87 14.92 24.31
N LYS A 126 9.84 14.90 25.64
CA LYS A 126 9.94 16.08 26.51
C LYS A 126 11.34 16.12 27.11
N LEU A 127 12.18 17.00 26.58
CA LEU A 127 13.56 17.20 26.99
C LEU A 127 13.64 18.23 28.11
N LYS A 128 14.08 17.80 29.30
CA LYS A 128 14.27 18.65 30.48
C LYS A 128 15.76 18.79 30.78
N LEU A 129 16.22 20.02 30.89
CA LEU A 129 17.62 20.38 30.97
C LEU A 129 17.86 21.33 32.14
N LYS A 130 18.91 21.09 32.93
CA LYS A 130 19.37 22.03 33.95
C LYS A 130 20.89 22.03 34.03
N TRP A 131 21.49 23.20 33.90
CA TRP A 131 22.94 23.37 33.92
C TRP A 131 23.35 24.75 34.41
N THR A 132 24.59 24.86 34.88
CA THR A 132 25.18 26.11 35.37
C THR A 132 26.49 26.36 34.61
N LEU A 133 26.69 27.59 34.13
CA LEU A 133 27.96 27.98 33.54
C LEU A 133 29.03 28.11 34.63
N THR A 134 30.22 27.57 34.40
CA THR A 134 31.33 27.64 35.37
C THR A 134 32.50 28.41 34.76
N GLY A 135 33.19 29.22 35.57
CA GLY A 135 34.34 30.03 35.14
C GLY A 135 34.04 31.53 35.01
N THR A 136 32.80 31.96 35.20
CA THR A 136 32.40 33.36 35.37
C THR A 136 32.30 33.72 36.87
N VAL A 137 32.46 35.00 37.21
CA VAL A 137 32.31 35.49 38.59
C VAL A 137 30.88 35.27 39.10
N GLU A 138 29.90 35.34 38.20
CA GLU A 138 28.49 35.06 38.46
C GLU A 138 28.12 33.67 37.96
N LYS A 139 27.42 32.89 38.78
CA LYS A 139 26.94 31.54 38.43
C LYS A 139 25.56 31.63 37.80
N ASP A 140 25.51 31.68 36.48
CA ASP A 140 24.25 31.63 35.76
C ASP A 140 23.75 30.18 35.64
N THR A 141 22.56 29.93 36.18
CA THR A 141 21.88 28.63 36.09
C THR A 141 20.72 28.72 35.11
N TYR A 142 20.67 27.78 34.19
CA TYR A 142 19.65 27.67 33.16
C TYR A 142 18.81 26.42 33.37
N GLU A 143 17.51 26.56 33.16
CA GLU A 143 16.54 25.48 33.18
C GLU A 143 15.60 25.63 31.97
N ARG A 144 15.40 24.51 31.26
CA ARG A 144 14.63 24.48 30.02
C ARG A 144 13.85 23.18 29.90
N GLU A 145 12.65 23.30 29.35
CA GLU A 145 11.80 22.17 28.96
C GLU A 145 11.36 22.38 27.50
N LEU A 146 11.52 21.34 26.68
CA LEU A 146 11.25 21.38 25.25
C LEU A 146 10.46 20.14 24.86
N THR A 147 9.49 20.30 23.96
CA THR A 147 8.76 19.18 23.37
C THR A 147 9.15 18.99 21.92
N VAL A 148 9.41 17.75 21.53
CA VAL A 148 9.86 17.36 20.20
C VAL A 148 9.02 16.18 19.71
N ILE A 149 8.59 16.24 18.45
CA ILE A 149 8.00 15.09 17.76
C ILE A 149 9.15 14.15 17.40
N MET A 150 9.18 12.96 18.01
CA MET A 150 10.25 12.00 17.82
C MET A 150 9.94 11.09 16.63
N SER A 151 8.91 10.25 16.73
CA SER A 151 8.68 9.21 15.71
C SER A 151 7.21 9.09 15.36
N TYR A 152 6.92 8.74 14.10
CA TYR A 152 5.58 8.37 13.68
C TYR A 152 5.38 6.86 13.92
N LEU A 153 4.33 6.52 14.65
CA LEU A 153 3.99 5.14 14.97
C LEU A 153 3.13 4.56 13.85
N LYS A 154 3.67 3.58 13.12
CA LYS A 154 2.93 2.86 12.09
C LYS A 154 2.03 1.80 12.71
N SER A 155 0.80 1.73 12.22
CA SER A 155 -0.10 0.63 12.55
C SER A 155 0.14 -0.54 11.60
N LEU A 156 0.60 -1.67 12.15
CA LEU A 156 0.77 -2.90 11.40
C LEU A 156 -0.56 -3.38 10.78
N GLU A 157 -1.66 -3.17 11.49
CA GLU A 157 -2.99 -3.53 11.02
C GLU A 157 -3.41 -2.67 9.82
N LEU A 158 -3.17 -1.35 9.86
CA LEU A 158 -3.46 -0.47 8.73
C LEU A 158 -2.63 -0.86 7.50
N ASP A 159 -1.35 -1.18 7.67
CA ASP A 159 -0.51 -1.62 6.56
C ASP A 159 -1.01 -2.94 5.96
N ARG A 160 -1.42 -3.90 6.82
CA ARG A 160 -2.03 -5.15 6.37
C ARG A 160 -3.33 -4.92 5.60
N LEU A 161 -4.25 -4.14 6.16
CA LEU A 161 -5.53 -3.82 5.51
C LEU A 161 -5.32 -3.10 4.18
N ARG A 162 -4.33 -2.20 4.10
CA ARG A 162 -3.98 -1.51 2.86
C ARG A 162 -3.50 -2.49 1.79
N ASN A 163 -2.67 -3.45 2.16
CA ASN A 163 -2.18 -4.50 1.27
C ASN A 163 -3.32 -5.44 0.80
N GLU A 164 -4.20 -5.84 1.72
CA GLU A 164 -5.39 -6.64 1.39
C GLU A 164 -6.31 -5.91 0.42
N ASN A 165 -6.54 -4.61 0.64
CA ASN A 165 -7.35 -3.79 -0.25
C ASN A 165 -6.72 -3.64 -1.65
N THR A 166 -5.38 -3.47 -1.73
CA THR A 166 -4.69 -3.45 -3.04
C THR A 166 -4.85 -4.76 -3.80
N MET A 167 -4.72 -5.91 -3.12
CA MET A 167 -4.94 -7.23 -3.75
C MET A 167 -6.38 -7.42 -4.20
N LEU A 168 -7.36 -7.00 -3.40
CA LEU A 168 -8.78 -7.05 -3.77
C LEU A 168 -9.07 -6.19 -5.00
N LYS A 169 -8.48 -4.99 -5.07
CA LYS A 169 -8.62 -4.10 -6.22
C LYS A 169 -8.05 -4.74 -7.49
N GLU A 170 -6.86 -5.34 -7.42
CA GLU A 170 -6.26 -6.07 -8.53
C GLU A 170 -7.14 -7.24 -8.99
N ASN A 171 -7.66 -8.03 -8.04
CA ASN A 171 -8.58 -9.14 -8.34
C ASN A 171 -9.86 -8.67 -9.03
N LEU A 172 -10.46 -7.57 -8.56
CA LEU A 172 -11.65 -6.99 -9.19
C LEU A 172 -11.35 -6.52 -10.61
N THR A 173 -10.18 -5.92 -10.83
CA THR A 173 -9.75 -5.48 -12.16
C THR A 173 -9.58 -6.69 -13.11
N ASN A 174 -9.00 -7.78 -12.62
CA ASN A 174 -8.86 -9.02 -13.39
C ASN A 174 -10.20 -9.69 -13.71
N LEU A 175 -11.13 -9.73 -12.74
CA LEU A 175 -12.49 -10.22 -12.94
C LEU A 175 -13.25 -9.40 -14.00
N ASN A 176 -13.15 -8.07 -13.96
CA ASN A 176 -13.75 -7.21 -14.97
C ASN A 176 -13.17 -7.46 -16.37
N ASN A 177 -11.87 -7.70 -16.48
CA ASN A 177 -11.25 -8.05 -17.76
C ASN A 177 -11.80 -9.37 -18.31
N LYS A 178 -11.88 -10.42 -17.47
CA LYS A 178 -12.47 -11.70 -17.86
C LYS A 178 -13.94 -11.58 -18.25
N LEU A 179 -14.71 -10.76 -17.55
CA LEU A 179 -16.13 -10.53 -17.88
C LEU A 179 -16.26 -9.81 -19.22
N THR A 180 -15.37 -8.86 -19.50
CA THR A 180 -15.32 -8.16 -20.79
C THR A 180 -14.96 -9.12 -21.93
N GLU A 181 -13.97 -9.99 -21.72
CA GLU A 181 -13.59 -11.04 -22.66
C GLU A 181 -14.75 -12.00 -22.92
N LEU A 182 -15.42 -12.47 -21.87
CA LEU A 182 -16.60 -13.32 -21.99
C LEU A 182 -17.72 -12.64 -22.78
N ASN A 183 -17.98 -11.36 -22.51
CA ASN A 183 -18.98 -10.60 -23.25
C ASN A 183 -18.64 -10.46 -24.75
N ASN A 184 -17.36 -10.28 -25.07
CA ASN A 184 -16.90 -10.28 -26.46
C ASN A 184 -17.14 -11.63 -27.13
N THR A 185 -16.77 -12.75 -26.47
CA THR A 185 -17.02 -14.09 -27.00
C THR A 185 -18.50 -14.39 -27.21
N LEU A 186 -19.36 -13.95 -26.28
CA LEU A 186 -20.82 -14.09 -26.44
C LEU A 186 -21.35 -13.27 -27.61
N THR A 187 -20.80 -12.07 -27.83
CA THR A 187 -21.16 -11.23 -28.96
C THR A 187 -20.72 -11.85 -30.29
N GLU A 188 -19.51 -12.41 -30.34
CA GLU A 188 -19.02 -13.16 -31.52
C GLU A 188 -19.87 -14.40 -31.82
N LEU A 189 -20.20 -15.20 -30.79
CA LEU A 189 -21.08 -16.36 -30.94
C LEU A 189 -22.46 -15.95 -31.46
N ARG A 190 -23.03 -14.88 -30.93
CA ARG A 190 -24.31 -14.33 -31.39
C ARG A 190 -24.25 -13.89 -32.84
N ASN A 191 -23.18 -13.21 -33.24
CA ASN A 191 -22.98 -12.77 -34.62
C ASN A 191 -22.82 -13.97 -35.56
N ASN A 192 -22.04 -14.98 -35.19
CA ASN A 192 -21.89 -16.21 -35.95
C ASN A 192 -23.21 -16.96 -36.11
N LEU A 193 -24.01 -17.09 -35.05
CA LEU A 193 -25.33 -17.71 -35.14
C LEU A 193 -26.26 -16.94 -36.07
N THR A 194 -26.21 -15.60 -36.02
CA THR A 194 -27.00 -14.74 -36.92
C THR A 194 -26.55 -14.90 -38.37
N ASP A 195 -25.25 -14.98 -38.64
CA ASP A 195 -24.70 -15.22 -39.99
C ASP A 195 -25.10 -16.62 -40.50
N ILE A 196 -25.01 -17.65 -39.66
CA ILE A 196 -25.48 -18.99 -39.99
C ILE A 196 -26.96 -18.97 -40.34
N GLN A 197 -27.80 -18.36 -39.50
CA GLN A 197 -29.24 -18.22 -39.77
C GLN A 197 -29.48 -17.53 -41.11
N HIS A 198 -28.77 -16.43 -41.38
CA HIS A 198 -28.91 -15.68 -42.62
C HIS A 198 -28.45 -16.47 -43.86
N ARG A 199 -27.42 -17.31 -43.73
CA ARG A 199 -26.98 -18.25 -44.79
C ARG A 199 -28.01 -19.34 -45.03
N TYR A 200 -28.58 -19.93 -43.99
CA TYR A 200 -29.62 -20.95 -44.13
C TYR A 200 -30.93 -20.37 -44.71
N GLU A 201 -31.34 -19.16 -44.30
CA GLU A 201 -32.48 -18.46 -44.90
C GLU A 201 -32.21 -18.04 -46.35
N GLY A 202 -30.97 -17.67 -46.69
CA GLY A 202 -30.55 -17.31 -48.05
C GLY A 202 -30.41 -18.50 -49.01
N GLU A 203 -29.90 -19.64 -48.56
CA GLU A 203 -29.71 -20.84 -49.39
C GLU A 203 -30.96 -21.72 -49.52
N LEU A 204 -31.94 -21.61 -48.61
CA LEU A 204 -33.26 -22.26 -48.75
C LEU A 204 -34.27 -21.42 -49.55
N SER A 205 -33.87 -20.29 -50.11
CA SER A 205 -34.67 -19.51 -51.05
C SER A 205 -34.91 -20.28 -52.36
N GLY A 206 -35.94 -21.15 -52.35
CA GLY A 206 -36.68 -21.58 -53.53
C GLY A 206 -36.47 -23.03 -53.94
N THR A 207 -35.28 -23.38 -54.43
CA THR A 207 -35.18 -24.54 -55.35
C THR A 207 -34.74 -25.84 -54.67
N ARG A 208 -33.79 -25.81 -53.73
CA ARG A 208 -33.29 -27.05 -53.07
C ARG A 208 -34.26 -27.60 -52.02
N SER A 209 -34.93 -26.74 -51.25
CA SER A 209 -35.97 -27.16 -50.29
C SER A 209 -37.16 -27.79 -50.99
N ALA A 210 -37.61 -27.21 -52.11
CA ALA A 210 -38.66 -27.79 -52.94
C ALA A 210 -38.25 -29.16 -53.51
N ILE A 211 -37.00 -29.32 -53.97
CA ILE A 211 -36.51 -30.62 -54.46
C ILE A 211 -36.47 -31.68 -53.36
N VAL A 212 -36.02 -31.32 -52.15
CA VAL A 212 -35.96 -32.28 -51.02
C VAL A 212 -37.37 -32.68 -50.58
N VAL A 213 -38.28 -31.72 -50.44
CA VAL A 213 -39.69 -32.00 -50.11
C VAL A 213 -40.35 -32.84 -51.22
N LEU A 214 -40.13 -32.49 -52.49
CA LEU A 214 -40.65 -33.24 -53.63
C LEU A 214 -40.08 -34.66 -53.66
N ALA A 215 -38.78 -34.86 -53.40
CA ALA A 215 -38.16 -36.17 -53.36
C ALA A 215 -38.79 -37.06 -52.27
N VAL A 216 -38.97 -36.52 -51.06
CA VAL A 216 -39.62 -37.24 -49.95
C VAL A 216 -41.07 -37.60 -50.31
N VAL A 217 -41.85 -36.66 -50.83
CA VAL A 217 -43.25 -36.91 -51.25
C VAL A 217 -43.33 -37.96 -52.37
N THR A 218 -42.40 -37.93 -53.33
CA THR A 218 -42.39 -38.88 -54.45
C THR A 218 -42.12 -40.30 -53.97
N VAL A 219 -41.19 -40.49 -53.03
CA VAL A 219 -40.91 -41.81 -52.43
C VAL A 219 -42.15 -42.37 -51.73
N PHE A 220 -42.85 -41.55 -50.93
CA PHE A 220 -44.09 -41.98 -50.28
C PHE A 220 -45.20 -42.30 -51.28
N PHE A 221 -45.33 -41.53 -52.35
CA PHE A 221 -46.35 -41.76 -53.37
C PHE A 221 -46.12 -43.07 -54.14
N VAL A 222 -44.87 -43.36 -54.50
CA VAL A 222 -44.48 -44.62 -55.15
C VAL A 222 -44.74 -45.81 -54.23
N ALA A 223 -44.34 -45.71 -52.95
CA ALA A 223 -44.59 -46.76 -51.97
C ALA A 223 -46.10 -47.03 -51.78
N THR A 224 -46.91 -45.97 -51.70
CA THR A 224 -48.37 -46.08 -51.53
C THR A 224 -49.04 -46.67 -52.78
N THR A 225 -48.60 -46.28 -53.97
CA THR A 225 -49.11 -46.80 -55.23
C THR A 225 -48.76 -48.28 -55.41
N ALA A 226 -47.51 -48.66 -55.11
CA ALA A 226 -47.09 -50.06 -55.12
C ALA A 226 -47.92 -50.89 -54.12
N TYR A 227 -48.14 -50.37 -52.92
CA TYR A 227 -48.98 -51.01 -51.90
C TYR A 227 -50.43 -51.22 -52.39
N LEU A 228 -51.03 -50.22 -53.04
CA LEU A 228 -52.39 -50.32 -53.57
C LEU A 228 -52.49 -51.28 -54.76
N VAL A 229 -51.50 -51.32 -55.65
CA VAL A 229 -51.48 -52.24 -56.81
C VAL A 229 -51.30 -53.70 -56.38
N LEU A 230 -50.46 -53.95 -55.36
CA LEU A 230 -50.29 -55.29 -54.77
C LEU A 230 -51.57 -55.76 -54.06
N ARG A 231 -52.36 -54.83 -53.52
CA ARG A 231 -53.63 -55.12 -52.87
C ARG A 231 -54.78 -55.14 -53.90
N ARG A 232 -54.69 -55.98 -54.94
CA ARG A 232 -55.86 -56.27 -55.79
C ARG A 232 -57.02 -56.76 -54.91
N PRO A 233 -58.25 -56.23 -55.08
CA PRO A 233 -59.41 -56.77 -54.39
C PRO A 233 -59.68 -58.18 -54.93
N LYS A 234 -59.66 -59.18 -54.05
CA LYS A 234 -60.23 -60.49 -54.37
C LYS A 234 -61.73 -60.26 -54.57
N GLN A 235 -62.20 -60.50 -55.79
CA GLN A 235 -63.63 -60.60 -56.08
C GLN A 235 -64.21 -61.67 -55.15
N VAL A 236 -65.12 -61.27 -54.27
CA VAL A 236 -65.89 -62.19 -53.44
C VAL A 236 -67.17 -62.47 -54.22
N TRP A 237 -67.24 -63.66 -54.82
CA TRP A 237 -68.49 -64.38 -55.02
C TRP A 237 -68.67 -65.31 -53.82
#